data_AF-A0A6N2BVW5-F1
#
_entry.id   AF-A0A6N2BVW5-F1
#
_cell.length_a   1.000
_cell.length_b   1.000
_cell.length_c   1.000
_cell.angle_alpha   90.00
_cell.angle_beta   90.00
_cell.angle_gamma   90.00
#
_symmetry.space_group_name_H-M   'P 1'
#
loop_
_entity.id
_entity.type
_entity.pdbx_description
1 polymer ?
#
loop_
_entity_poly.entity_id
_entity_poly.type
_entity_poly.pdbx_seq_one_letter_code
_entity_poly.pdbx_strand_id
1 'polypeptide(L)'
;MSLLKSGSANATATLVYLNQGNPKNASAESRASCFQGYRVASINLNHSIGQLKEKNIPEVAREVVVANGFISTCEEYQIEDATILSSYHYIKDICQKVLKQIRNKLL
;
A
#
# COMPACT_ATOMS: atom_id res chain seq x y z
N MET A 1 -17.16 -4.78 1.86
CA MET A 1 -15.96 -4.59 1.03
C MET A 1 -14.80 -5.36 1.66
N SER A 2 -13.93 -6.05 0.91
CA SER A 2 -12.77 -6.75 1.53
C SER A 2 -11.66 -5.77 1.90
N LEU A 3 -10.88 -6.05 2.95
CA LEU A 3 -9.77 -5.20 3.41
C LEU A 3 -8.76 -4.93 2.29
N LEU A 4 -8.40 -5.95 1.50
CA LEU A 4 -7.50 -5.80 0.35
C LEU A 4 -8.03 -4.81 -0.71
N LYS A 5 -9.33 -4.82 -1.00
CA LYS A 5 -9.95 -3.87 -1.93
C LYS A 5 -9.87 -2.44 -1.39
N SER A 6 -10.12 -2.25 -0.10
CA SER A 6 -9.98 -0.93 0.55
C SER A 6 -8.54 -0.42 0.53
N GLY A 7 -7.56 -1.28 0.81
CA GLY A 7 -6.14 -0.93 0.77
C GLY A 7 -5.69 -0.58 -0.65
N SER A 8 -6.06 -1.40 -1.64
CA SER A 8 -5.76 -1.14 -3.05
C SER A 8 -6.36 0.18 -3.53
N ALA A 9 -7.64 0.44 -3.22
CA ALA A 9 -8.29 1.69 -3.62
C ALA A 9 -7.64 2.91 -2.96
N ASN A 10 -7.28 2.82 -1.69
CA ASN A 10 -6.58 3.90 -1.00
C ASN A 10 -5.19 4.16 -1.61
N ALA A 11 -4.40 3.11 -1.89
CA ALA A 11 -3.11 3.24 -2.55
C ALA A 11 -3.24 3.88 -3.95
N THR A 12 -4.25 3.48 -4.73
CA THR A 12 -4.55 4.08 -6.04
C THR A 12 -4.95 5.55 -5.91
N ALA A 13 -5.76 5.92 -4.92
CA ALA A 13 -6.13 7.33 -4.70
C ALA A 13 -4.91 8.18 -4.35
N THR A 14 -4.00 7.67 -3.51
CA THR A 14 -2.76 8.36 -3.15
C THR A 14 -1.80 8.49 -4.35
N LEU A 15 -1.76 7.50 -5.24
CA LEU A 15 -1.03 7.63 -6.51
C LEU A 15 -1.55 8.78 -7.37
N VAL A 16 -2.87 8.91 -7.48
CA VAL A 16 -3.47 10.03 -8.23
C VAL A 16 -3.10 11.36 -7.58
N TYR A 17 -3.13 11.44 -6.25
CA TYR A 17 -2.72 12.62 -5.50
C TYR A 17 -1.26 13.01 -5.77
N LEU A 18 -0.33 12.04 -5.73
CA LEU A 18 1.09 12.24 -6.06
C LEU A 18 1.31 12.65 -7.52
N ASN A 19 0.55 12.04 -8.45
CA ASN A 19 0.62 12.35 -9.88
C ASN A 19 0.16 13.78 -10.21
N GLN A 20 -0.66 14.39 -9.36
CA GLN A 20 -1.05 15.80 -9.45
C GLN A 20 0.04 16.75 -8.94
N GLY A 21 1.23 16.24 -8.60
CA GLY A 21 2.37 17.03 -8.13
C GLY A 21 2.34 17.33 -6.63
N ASN A 22 1.49 16.64 -5.87
CA ASN A 22 1.43 16.80 -4.43
C ASN A 22 2.39 15.86 -3.69
N PRO A 23 2.80 16.20 -2.46
CA PRO A 23 2.59 17.49 -1.85
C PRO A 23 3.60 18.50 -2.39
N LYS A 24 3.16 19.76 -2.49
CA LYS A 24 3.94 20.82 -3.16
C LYS A 24 5.20 21.22 -2.38
N ASN A 25 5.22 20.96 -1.07
CA ASN A 25 6.35 21.24 -0.18
C ASN A 25 7.45 20.15 -0.24
N ALA A 26 7.22 19.00 -0.87
CA ALA A 26 8.25 17.99 -1.07
C ALA A 26 9.10 18.28 -2.32
N SER A 27 10.32 17.74 -2.36
CA SER A 27 11.15 17.78 -3.57
C SER A 27 10.54 16.91 -4.68
N ALA A 28 10.89 17.18 -5.94
CA ALA A 28 10.44 16.37 -7.07
C ALA A 28 10.93 14.91 -6.97
N GLU A 29 12.15 14.71 -6.47
CA GLU A 29 12.74 13.40 -6.24
C GLU A 29 12.00 12.64 -5.14
N SER A 30 11.77 13.27 -4.00
CA SER A 30 11.01 12.68 -2.88
C SER A 30 9.61 12.25 -3.35
N ARG A 31 8.91 13.12 -4.11
CA ARG A 31 7.61 12.77 -4.71
C ARG A 31 7.72 11.58 -5.67
N ALA A 32 8.74 11.54 -6.52
CA ALA A 32 8.92 10.46 -7.48
C ALA A 32 9.17 9.12 -6.77
N SER A 33 10.00 9.09 -5.73
CA SER A 33 10.26 7.90 -4.93
C SER A 33 9.01 7.45 -4.18
N CYS A 34 8.29 8.39 -3.55
CA CYS A 34 7.01 8.11 -2.89
C CYS A 34 5.96 7.56 -3.87
N PHE A 35 5.88 8.13 -5.07
CA PHE A 35 5.02 7.64 -6.15
C PHE A 35 5.36 6.21 -6.54
N GLN A 36 6.65 5.87 -6.68
CA GLN A 36 7.05 4.49 -6.98
C GLN A 36 6.67 3.52 -5.85
N GLY A 37 6.86 3.89 -4.59
CA GLY A 37 6.45 3.08 -3.45
C GLY A 37 4.95 2.78 -3.46
N TYR A 38 4.13 3.82 -3.62
CA TYR A 38 2.68 3.68 -3.75
C TYR A 38 2.24 2.90 -5.00
N ARG A 39 3.01 2.97 -6.10
CA ARG A 39 2.74 2.23 -7.34
C ARG A 39 2.90 0.74 -7.10
N VAL A 40 4.01 0.35 -6.48
CA VAL A 40 4.29 -1.04 -6.11
C VAL A 40 3.25 -1.55 -5.12
N ALA A 41 2.95 -0.79 -4.07
CA ALA A 41 1.94 -1.17 -3.08
C ALA A 41 0.56 -1.37 -3.72
N SER A 42 0.12 -0.45 -4.59
CA SER A 42 -1.16 -0.56 -5.28
C SER A 42 -1.23 -1.81 -6.17
N ILE A 43 -0.17 -2.10 -6.94
CA ILE A 43 -0.11 -3.29 -7.81
C ILE A 43 -0.19 -4.57 -6.99
N ASN A 44 0.61 -4.69 -5.93
CA ASN A 44 0.67 -5.92 -5.13
C ASN A 44 -0.62 -6.13 -4.31
N LEU A 45 -1.21 -5.07 -3.77
CA LEU A 45 -2.53 -5.19 -3.14
C LEU A 45 -3.60 -5.64 -4.13
N ASN A 46 -3.60 -5.10 -5.36
CA ASN A 46 -4.51 -5.55 -6.40
C ASN A 46 -4.25 -7.01 -6.82
N HIS A 47 -2.98 -7.39 -6.99
CA HIS A 47 -2.60 -8.75 -7.33
C HIS A 47 -3.02 -9.75 -6.25
N SER A 48 -2.84 -9.40 -4.97
CA SER A 48 -3.28 -10.23 -3.83
C SER A 48 -4.78 -10.51 -3.84
N ILE A 49 -5.61 -9.60 -4.38
CA ILE A 49 -7.05 -9.84 -4.55
C ILE A 49 -7.30 -10.96 -5.58
N GLY A 50 -6.53 -11.00 -6.66
CA GLY A 50 -6.56 -12.07 -7.66
C GLY A 50 -6.13 -13.41 -7.05
N GLN A 51 -4.98 -13.43 -6.39
CA GLN A 51 -4.44 -14.63 -5.72
C GLN A 51 -5.40 -15.18 -4.65
N LEU A 52 -6.13 -14.31 -3.95
CA LEU A 52 -7.13 -14.73 -2.97
C LEU A 52 -8.32 -15.45 -3.63
N LYS A 53 -8.74 -15.05 -4.84
CA LYS A 53 -9.78 -15.74 -5.60
C LYS A 53 -9.33 -17.12 -6.06
N GLU A 54 -8.05 -17.22 -6.43
CA GLU A 54 -7.39 -18.48 -6.82
C GLU A 54 -7.03 -19.37 -5.61
N LYS A 55 -7.32 -18.91 -4.39
CA LYS A 55 -6.97 -19.58 -3.12
C LYS A 55 -5.47 -19.81 -2.94
N ASN A 56 -4.62 -19.06 -3.64
CA ASN A 56 -3.17 -19.10 -3.49
C ASN A 56 -2.72 -18.26 -2.28
N ILE A 57 -3.02 -18.77 -1.08
CA ILE A 57 -2.79 -18.07 0.19
C ILE A 57 -1.32 -17.66 0.43
N PRO A 58 -0.30 -18.49 0.12
CA PRO A 58 1.10 -18.08 0.26
C PRO A 58 1.42 -16.84 -0.56
N GLU A 59 0.90 -16.76 -1.78
CA GLU A 59 1.13 -15.62 -2.66
C GLU A 59 0.37 -14.36 -2.19
N VAL A 60 -0.85 -14.51 -1.67
CA VAL A 60 -1.55 -13.38 -1.02
C VAL A 60 -0.69 -12.78 0.10
N ALA A 61 -0.10 -13.63 0.96
CA ALA A 61 0.75 -13.15 2.05
C ALA A 61 2.00 -12.44 1.54
N ARG A 62 2.69 -13.03 0.53
CA ARG A 62 3.87 -12.44 -0.09
C ARG A 62 3.57 -11.04 -0.62
N GLU A 63 2.49 -10.88 -1.38
CA GLU A 63 2.14 -9.60 -1.98
C GLU A 63 1.76 -8.53 -0.94
N VAL A 64 1.07 -8.93 0.12
CA VAL A 64 0.71 -8.02 1.21
C VAL A 64 1.95 -7.57 2.00
N VAL A 65 2.93 -8.45 2.21
CA VAL A 65 4.22 -8.09 2.83
C VAL A 65 4.98 -7.09 1.97
N VAL A 66 5.06 -7.32 0.66
CA VAL A 66 5.74 -6.39 -0.25
C VAL A 66 5.05 -5.03 -0.21
N ALA A 67 3.72 -4.99 -0.34
CA ALA A 67 2.98 -3.73 -0.26
C ALA A 67 3.23 -2.98 1.06
N ASN A 68 3.24 -3.69 2.19
CA ASN A 68 3.51 -3.11 3.51
C ASN A 68 4.91 -2.50 3.64
N GLY A 69 5.91 -3.04 2.96
CA GLY A 69 7.25 -2.46 2.91
C GLY A 69 7.25 -1.14 2.14
N PHE A 70 6.78 -1.16 0.89
CA PHE A 70 6.89 -0.03 -0.03
C PHE A 70 6.01 1.18 0.32
N ILE A 71 4.94 1.04 1.12
CA ILE A 71 4.20 2.21 1.62
C ILE A 71 5.02 3.10 2.55
N SER A 72 6.10 2.58 3.16
CA SER A 72 6.96 3.34 4.09
C SER A 72 7.92 4.27 3.36
N THR A 73 8.08 4.12 2.04
CA THR A 73 9.02 4.95 1.26
C THR A 73 8.75 6.45 1.45
N CYS A 74 7.49 6.89 1.53
CA CYS A 74 7.20 8.32 1.72
C CYS A 74 7.63 8.85 3.10
N GLU A 75 7.60 8.00 4.13
CA GLU A 75 8.12 8.35 5.47
C GLU A 75 9.65 8.43 5.46
N GLU A 76 10.34 7.52 4.73
CA GLU A 76 11.80 7.52 4.60
C GLU A 76 12.33 8.82 3.97
N TYR A 77 11.56 9.41 3.04
CA TYR A 77 11.85 10.73 2.45
C TYR A 77 11.27 11.91 3.25
N GLN A 78 10.78 11.68 4.47
CA GLN A 78 10.29 12.71 5.39
C GLN A 78 9.17 13.59 4.78
N ILE A 79 8.27 12.98 4.00
CA ILE A 79 7.14 13.70 3.43
C ILE A 79 6.03 13.86 4.50
N GLU A 80 5.98 15.03 5.12
CA GLU A 80 5.01 15.39 6.18
C GLU A 80 3.67 15.91 5.61
N ASP A 81 3.09 15.19 4.66
CA ASP A 81 1.75 15.50 4.15
C ASP A 81 0.69 14.64 4.84
N ALA A 82 -0.35 15.28 5.37
CA ALA A 82 -1.41 14.61 6.13
C ALA A 82 -2.17 13.55 5.31
N THR A 83 -2.34 13.77 4.00
CA THR A 83 -3.01 12.80 3.11
C THR A 83 -2.16 11.56 2.95
N ILE A 84 -0.86 11.75 2.70
CA ILE A 84 0.10 10.65 2.57
C ILE A 84 0.24 9.88 3.89
N LEU A 85 0.45 10.57 5.02
CA LEU A 85 0.57 9.94 6.33
C LEU A 85 -0.70 9.16 6.72
N SER A 86 -1.87 9.74 6.48
CA SER A 86 -3.14 9.04 6.71
C SER A 86 -3.26 7.79 5.83
N SER A 87 -2.85 7.87 4.55
CA SER A 87 -2.88 6.74 3.64
C SER A 87 -1.91 5.64 4.07
N TYR A 88 -0.69 6.01 4.45
CA TYR A 88 0.33 5.11 4.95
C TYR A 88 -0.19 4.30 6.15
N HIS A 89 -0.66 4.98 7.20
CA HIS A 89 -1.16 4.30 8.40
C HIS A 89 -2.34 3.38 8.10
N TYR A 90 -3.25 3.83 7.23
CA TYR A 90 -4.41 3.04 6.83
C TYR A 90 -4.01 1.75 6.09
N ILE A 91 -3.11 1.85 5.11
CA ILE A 91 -2.66 0.68 4.34
C ILE A 91 -1.83 -0.26 5.23
N LYS A 92 -0.97 0.28 6.12
CA LYS A 92 -0.20 -0.51 7.09
C LYS A 92 -1.09 -1.33 8.00
N ASP A 93 -2.14 -0.73 8.56
CA ASP A 93 -3.14 -1.42 9.38
C ASP A 93 -3.88 -2.52 8.58
N ILE A 94 -4.27 -2.23 7.34
CA ILE A 94 -4.88 -3.23 6.44
C ILE A 94 -3.94 -4.42 6.21
N CYS A 95 -2.68 -4.16 5.86
CA CYS A 95 -1.70 -5.21 5.62
C CYS A 95 -1.53 -6.09 6.86
N GLN A 96 -1.38 -5.50 8.04
CA GLN A 96 -1.26 -6.23 9.30
C GLN A 96 -2.50 -7.10 9.59
N LYS A 97 -3.71 -6.55 9.40
CA LYS A 97 -4.97 -7.28 9.60
C LYS A 97 -5.09 -8.45 8.63
N VAL A 98 -4.75 -8.27 7.36
CA VAL A 98 -4.80 -9.34 6.35
C VAL A 98 -3.77 -10.43 6.66
N LEU A 99 -2.53 -10.07 6.99
CA LEU A 99 -1.49 -11.04 7.36
C LEU A 99 -1.89 -11.85 8.61
N LYS A 100 -2.49 -11.20 9.61
CA LYS A 100 -3.03 -11.88 10.79
C LYS A 100 -4.15 -12.86 10.42
N GLN A 101 -5.06 -12.49 9.54
CA GLN A 101 -6.12 -13.37 9.05
C GLN A 101 -5.56 -14.58 8.30
N ILE A 102 -4.54 -14.39 7.48
CA ILE A 102 -3.87 -15.49 6.77
C ILE A 102 -3.20 -16.43 7.77
N ARG A 103 -2.42 -15.90 8.71
CA ARG A 103 -1.77 -16.71 9.75
C ARG A 103 -2.78 -17.57 10.51
N ASN A 104 -3.92 -16.99 10.92
CA ASN A 104 -4.96 -17.71 11.65
C ASN A 104 -5.67 -18.80 10.82
N LYS A 105 -5.56 -18.78 9.49
CA LYS A 105 -6.11 -19.83 8.62
C LYS A 105 -5.12 -20.97 8.34
N LEU A 106 -3.84 -20.72 8.58
CA LEU A 106 -2.75 -21.69 8.40
C LEU A 106 -2.43 -22.46 9.69
N LEU A 107 -2.95 -21.99 10.82
CA LEU A 107 -2.92 -22.63 12.14
C LEU A 107 -4.24 -23.37 12.38
#